data_AF-A0A259BNF3-F1
#
_entry.id   AF-A0A259BNF3-F1
#
_cell.length_a   1.000
_cell.length_b   1.000
_cell.length_c   1.000
_cell.angle_alpha   90.00
_cell.angle_beta   90.00
_cell.angle_gamma   90.00
#
_symmetry.space_group_name_H-M   'P 1'
#
loop_
_entity.id
_entity.type
_entity.pdbx_description
1 polymer ?
#
loop_
_entity_poly.entity_id
_entity_poly.type
_entity_poly.pdbx_seq_one_letter_code
_entity_poly.pdbx_strand_id
1 'polypeptide(L)'
;MSEILSHLPATDLVPSGRHGRQDGPAGVVAYGVERLALATLTARKGAAPQVIAAAASVFGIALEDGPKVSLAPEAAFMGTSPGRWLVSSGEGAEGLEARLRDAFAGLAA
;
A
#
# COMPACT_ATOMS: atom_id res chain seq x y z
N MET A 1 -14.72 7.84 21.33
CA MET A 1 -14.71 8.65 20.08
C MET A 1 -15.42 9.95 20.41
N SER A 2 -14.84 11.12 20.13
CA SER A 2 -15.38 12.42 20.57
C SER A 2 -16.64 12.83 19.78
N GLU A 3 -17.69 13.28 20.48
CA GLU A 3 -18.95 13.85 19.92
C GLU A 3 -18.70 14.96 18.89
N ILE A 4 -17.59 15.69 18.98
CA ILE A 4 -17.21 16.75 18.04
C ILE A 4 -17.11 16.28 16.58
N LEU A 5 -16.77 15.01 16.35
CA LEU A 5 -16.58 14.46 14.99
C LEU A 5 -17.86 13.84 14.41
N SER A 6 -18.95 13.75 15.17
CA SER A 6 -20.20 13.12 14.71
C SER A 6 -20.91 13.91 13.59
N HIS A 7 -20.66 15.22 13.51
CA HIS A 7 -21.24 16.13 12.51
C HIS A 7 -20.32 16.45 11.33
N LEU A 8 -19.13 15.83 11.29
CA LEU A 8 -18.17 15.98 10.21
C LEU A 8 -17.80 14.57 9.74
N PRO A 9 -18.65 13.92 8.92
CA PRO A 9 -18.32 12.60 8.41
C PRO A 9 -16.98 12.69 7.69
N ALA A 10 -16.09 11.72 7.90
CA ALA A 10 -14.76 11.73 7.29
C ALA A 10 -14.78 11.77 5.74
N THR A 11 -15.95 11.51 5.16
CA THR A 11 -16.24 11.57 3.73
C THR A 11 -16.62 12.96 3.22
N ASP A 12 -16.96 13.91 4.10
CA ASP A 12 -17.24 15.29 3.69
C ASP A 12 -15.92 15.99 3.36
N LEU A 13 -15.67 16.16 2.07
CA LEU A 13 -14.53 16.90 1.58
C LEU A 13 -14.70 18.39 1.90
N VAL A 14 -13.62 19.01 2.35
CA VAL A 14 -13.61 20.46 2.59
C VAL A 14 -13.82 21.19 1.27
N PRO A 15 -14.69 22.22 1.22
CA PRO A 15 -14.89 23.02 0.01
C PRO A 15 -13.59 23.58 -0.53
N SER A 16 -13.44 23.56 -1.86
CA SER A 16 -12.28 24.11 -2.55
C SER A 16 -12.06 25.58 -2.18
N GLY A 17 -10.81 25.98 -1.98
CA GLY A 17 -10.45 27.38 -1.71
C GLY A 17 -10.64 27.86 -0.26
N ARG A 18 -11.13 27.01 0.65
CA ARG A 18 -11.26 27.35 2.08
C ARG A 18 -9.92 27.46 2.81
N HIS A 19 -8.92 26.68 2.38
CA HIS A 19 -7.60 26.60 3.00
C HIS A 19 -6.51 26.72 1.95
N GLY A 20 -5.34 27.23 2.35
CA GLY A 20 -4.20 27.46 1.48
C GLY A 20 -4.05 28.92 1.04
N ARG A 21 -3.03 29.17 0.22
CA ARG A 21 -2.76 30.50 -0.33
C ARG A 21 -3.86 30.88 -1.33
N GLN A 22 -4.37 32.12 -1.23
CA GLN A 22 -5.44 32.59 -2.10
C GLN A 22 -4.97 32.92 -3.52
N ASP A 23 -3.72 33.35 -3.66
CA ASP A 23 -3.14 33.76 -4.94
C ASP A 23 -1.94 32.88 -5.34
N GLY A 24 -1.75 32.74 -6.65
CA GLY A 24 -0.64 31.99 -7.25
C GLY A 24 -0.85 30.46 -7.30
N PRO A 25 0.09 29.70 -7.90
CA PRO A 25 -0.05 28.26 -8.09
C PRO A 25 -0.18 27.51 -6.76
N ALA A 26 -0.95 26.42 -6.74
CA ALA A 26 -1.02 25.54 -5.58
C ALA A 26 0.36 24.91 -5.30
N GLY A 27 0.79 24.92 -4.03
CA GLY A 27 2.00 24.23 -3.59
C GLY A 27 1.80 22.73 -3.36
N VAL A 28 0.55 22.28 -3.28
CA VAL A 28 0.15 20.88 -3.10
C VAL A 28 -1.06 20.61 -4.01
N VAL A 29 -1.03 19.48 -4.71
CA VAL A 29 -2.16 19.01 -5.51
C VAL A 29 -2.55 17.63 -5.00
N ALA A 30 -3.84 17.39 -4.83
CA ALA A 30 -4.39 16.09 -4.48
C ALA A 30 -5.40 15.67 -5.55
N TYR A 31 -5.37 14.41 -5.92
CA TYR A 31 -6.33 13.80 -6.85
C TYR A 31 -6.74 12.43 -6.31
N GLY A 32 -7.98 12.04 -6.59
CA GLY A 32 -8.45 10.69 -6.28
C GLY A 32 -7.69 9.67 -7.14
N VAL A 33 -7.27 8.58 -6.52
CA VAL A 33 -6.76 7.41 -7.25
C VAL A 33 -7.90 6.39 -7.30
N GLU A 34 -8.40 6.15 -8.50
CA GLU A 34 -9.38 5.10 -8.75
C GLU A 34 -8.67 3.79 -9.10
N ARG A 35 -9.35 2.66 -8.88
CA ARG A 35 -8.87 1.31 -9.22
C ARG A 35 -7.53 0.96 -8.55
N LEU A 36 -7.42 1.24 -7.25
CA LEU A 36 -6.32 0.79 -6.41
C LEU A 36 -6.67 -0.53 -5.71
N ALA A 37 -5.93 -1.59 -5.99
CA ALA A 37 -6.00 -2.81 -5.20
C ALA A 37 -5.09 -2.73 -3.97
N LEU A 38 -5.55 -3.30 -2.86
CA LEU A 38 -4.79 -3.45 -1.63
C LEU A 38 -4.84 -4.91 -1.17
N ALA A 39 -3.70 -5.46 -0.77
CA ALA A 39 -3.59 -6.81 -0.23
C ALA A 39 -2.65 -6.84 0.97
N THR A 40 -2.90 -7.73 1.93
CA THR A 40 -1.97 -7.98 3.03
C THR A 40 -1.09 -9.18 2.70
N LEU A 41 0.22 -8.99 2.66
CA LEU A 41 1.21 -10.06 2.59
C LEU A 41 1.74 -10.33 4.00
N THR A 42 1.67 -11.57 4.45
CA THR A 42 2.16 -11.97 5.78
C THR A 42 2.99 -13.24 5.66
N ALA A 43 4.27 -13.14 6.05
CA ALA A 43 5.12 -14.30 6.23
C ALA A 43 4.75 -15.04 7.51
N ARG A 44 4.81 -16.38 7.47
CA ARG A 44 4.75 -17.20 8.70
C ARG A 44 6.03 -17.01 9.52
N LYS A 45 6.01 -17.46 10.77
CA LYS A 45 7.16 -17.33 11.69
C LYS A 45 8.42 -17.93 11.04
N GLY A 46 9.47 -17.12 10.92
CA GLY A 46 10.74 -17.53 10.31
C GLY A 46 10.76 -17.58 8.78
N ALA A 47 9.64 -17.28 8.11
CA ALA A 47 9.51 -17.34 6.65
C ALA A 47 9.80 -16.00 5.94
N ALA A 48 10.07 -14.92 6.69
CA ALA A 48 10.31 -13.60 6.10
C ALA A 48 11.51 -13.59 5.12
N PRO A 49 12.66 -14.23 5.40
CA PRO A 49 13.77 -14.29 4.45
C PRO A 49 13.39 -14.94 3.10
N GLN A 50 12.54 -15.96 3.11
CA GLN A 50 12.07 -16.65 1.91
C GLN A 50 11.16 -15.76 1.08
N VAL A 51 10.27 -15.02 1.74
CA VAL A 51 9.41 -14.01 1.07
C VAL A 51 10.26 -12.91 0.45
N ILE A 52 11.28 -12.42 1.15
CA ILE A 52 12.21 -11.40 0.63
C ILE A 52 12.98 -11.92 -0.60
N ALA A 53 13.49 -13.16 -0.54
CA ALA A 53 14.19 -13.78 -1.65
C ALA A 53 13.27 -13.98 -2.88
N ALA A 54 12.02 -14.42 -2.66
CA ALA A 54 11.03 -14.54 -3.72
C ALA A 54 10.64 -13.18 -4.31
N ALA A 55 10.53 -12.14 -3.48
CA ALA A 55 10.25 -10.79 -3.95
C ALA A 55 11.37 -10.25 -4.86
N ALA A 56 12.62 -10.52 -4.51
CA ALA A 56 13.77 -10.21 -5.37
C ALA A 56 13.71 -10.96 -6.70
N SER A 57 13.34 -12.25 -6.68
CA SER A 57 13.26 -13.07 -7.90
C SER A 57 12.09 -12.71 -8.81
N VAL A 58 10.91 -12.44 -8.26
CA VAL A 58 9.66 -12.30 -9.04
C VAL A 58 9.37 -10.84 -9.40
N PHE A 59 9.65 -9.92 -8.48
CA PHE A 59 9.36 -8.49 -8.66
C PHE A 59 10.63 -7.67 -8.91
N GLY A 60 11.82 -8.25 -8.78
CA GLY A 60 13.09 -7.53 -8.98
C GLY A 60 13.39 -6.52 -7.88
N ILE A 61 12.80 -6.67 -6.69
CA ILE A 61 12.92 -5.69 -5.60
C ILE A 61 13.71 -6.22 -4.40
N ALA A 62 14.49 -5.35 -3.77
CA ALA A 62 14.97 -5.58 -2.43
C ALA A 62 13.82 -5.30 -1.45
N LEU A 63 13.05 -6.34 -1.12
CA LEU A 63 11.97 -6.22 -0.15
C LEU A 63 12.55 -6.04 1.25
N GLU A 64 12.21 -4.94 1.90
CA GLU A 64 12.69 -4.60 3.24
C GLU A 64 11.71 -5.13 4.32
N ASP A 65 12.24 -5.82 5.34
CA ASP A 65 11.46 -6.29 6.50
C ASP A 65 11.52 -5.26 7.64
N GLY A 66 10.69 -4.22 7.52
CA GLY A 66 10.65 -3.11 8.47
C GLY A 66 9.74 -1.98 7.96
N PRO A 67 9.66 -0.84 8.67
CA PRO A 67 8.78 0.28 8.31
C PRO A 67 9.33 1.08 7.12
N LYS A 68 9.44 0.44 5.97
CA LYS A 68 9.92 0.99 4.71
C LYS A 68 9.01 0.59 3.54
N VAL A 69 9.12 1.34 2.45
CA VAL A 69 8.44 1.02 1.20
C VAL A 69 9.45 0.47 0.20
N SER A 70 9.17 -0.69 -0.36
CA SER A 70 9.89 -1.28 -1.50
C SER A 70 9.00 -1.16 -2.74
N LEU A 71 9.53 -0.54 -3.81
CA LEU A 71 8.78 -0.25 -5.03
C LEU A 71 9.17 -1.21 -6.15
N ALA A 72 8.17 -1.87 -6.74
CA ALA A 72 8.25 -2.57 -8.02
C ALA A 72 7.54 -1.72 -9.09
N PRO A 73 7.77 -1.98 -10.40
CA PRO A 73 7.11 -1.22 -11.47
C PRO A 73 5.58 -1.18 -11.38
N GLU A 74 4.96 -2.29 -10.93
CA GLU A 74 3.50 -2.47 -10.92
C GLU A 74 2.91 -2.60 -9.50
N ALA A 75 3.73 -2.49 -8.46
CA ALA A 75 3.28 -2.67 -7.07
C ALA A 75 4.18 -1.96 -6.06
N ALA A 76 3.61 -1.52 -4.95
CA ALA A 76 4.35 -1.01 -3.79
C ALA A 76 4.13 -1.91 -2.58
N PHE A 77 5.22 -2.30 -1.92
CA PHE A 77 5.20 -3.11 -0.72
C PHE A 77 5.59 -2.23 0.47
N MET A 78 4.63 -1.95 1.35
CA MET A 78 4.80 -1.11 2.53
C MET A 78 4.91 -2.00 3.77
N GLY A 79 6.08 -2.06 4.41
CA GLY A 79 6.23 -2.84 5.61
C GLY A 79 5.46 -2.23 6.79
N THR A 80 4.63 -3.05 7.41
CA THR A 80 3.74 -2.64 8.52
C THR A 80 4.21 -3.17 9.87
N SER A 81 4.93 -4.31 9.85
CA SER A 81 5.58 -4.93 11.00
C SER A 81 6.56 -6.00 10.50
N PRO A 82 7.41 -6.57 11.37
CA PRO A 82 8.24 -7.71 10.98
C PRO A 82 7.41 -8.84 10.33
N GLY A 83 7.84 -9.28 9.16
CA GLY A 83 7.18 -10.30 8.34
C GLY A 83 5.82 -9.90 7.75
N ARG A 84 5.45 -8.60 7.74
CA ARG A 84 4.15 -8.15 7.21
C ARG A 84 4.25 -6.90 6.37
N TRP A 85 3.55 -6.92 5.24
CA TRP A 85 3.50 -5.83 4.29
C TRP A 85 2.06 -5.58 3.81
N LEU A 86 1.75 -4.31 3.61
CA LEU A 86 0.60 -3.88 2.80
C LEU A 86 1.09 -3.71 1.35
N VAL A 87 0.46 -4.38 0.41
CA VAL A 87 0.78 -4.30 -1.01
C VAL A 87 -0.29 -3.48 -1.71
N SER A 88 0.11 -2.50 -2.50
CA SER A 88 -0.78 -1.78 -3.39
C SER A 88 -0.40 -1.96 -4.85
N SER A 89 -1.39 -1.95 -5.74
CA SER A 89 -1.20 -1.95 -7.19
C SER A 89 -2.33 -1.20 -7.88
N GLY A 90 -2.06 -0.66 -9.07
CA GLY A 90 -3.09 -0.12 -9.97
C GLY A 90 -3.88 -1.21 -10.71
N GLU A 91 -3.50 -2.49 -10.56
CA GLU A 91 -4.29 -3.61 -11.05
C GLU A 91 -5.54 -3.85 -10.19
N GLY A 92 -6.52 -4.60 -10.70
CA GLY A 92 -7.71 -4.98 -9.94
C GLY A 92 -7.38 -5.96 -8.80
N ALA A 93 -8.22 -6.01 -7.76
CA ALA A 93 -7.97 -6.80 -6.55
C ALA A 93 -7.71 -8.30 -6.85
N GLU A 94 -8.47 -8.90 -7.76
CA GLU A 94 -8.30 -10.30 -8.16
C GLU A 94 -6.95 -10.55 -8.86
N GLY A 95 -6.50 -9.61 -9.70
CA GLY A 95 -5.20 -9.68 -10.37
C GLY A 95 -4.05 -9.62 -9.37
N LEU A 96 -4.13 -8.68 -8.43
CA LEU A 96 -3.14 -8.54 -7.36
C LEU A 96 -3.08 -9.79 -6.50
N GLU A 97 -4.23 -10.34 -6.10
CA GLU A 97 -4.27 -11.56 -5.30
C GLU A 97 -3.64 -12.75 -6.04
N ALA A 98 -4.04 -12.98 -7.30
CA ALA A 98 -3.50 -14.08 -8.11
C ALA A 98 -1.98 -13.96 -8.27
N ARG A 99 -1.49 -12.76 -8.59
CA ARG A 99 -0.06 -12.50 -8.74
C ARG A 99 0.73 -12.75 -7.46
N LEU A 100 0.22 -12.29 -6.31
CA LEU A 100 0.87 -12.52 -5.01
C LEU A 100 0.84 -14.01 -4.64
N ARG A 101 -0.27 -14.69 -4.91
CA ARG A 101 -0.40 -16.14 -4.66
C ARG A 101 0.61 -16.93 -5.48
N ASP A 102 0.73 -16.63 -6.77
CA ASP A 102 1.67 -17.30 -7.66
C ASP A 102 3.13 -17.00 -7.28
N ALA A 103 3.44 -15.74 -6.95
CA ALA A 103 4.79 -15.32 -6.59
C ALA A 103 5.32 -15.96 -5.29
N PHE A 104 4.42 -16.22 -4.34
CA PHE A 104 4.78 -16.73 -3.01
C PHE A 104 4.25 -18.15 -2.75
N ALA A 105 3.79 -18.84 -3.81
CA ALA A 105 3.32 -20.22 -3.73
C ALA A 105 4.40 -21.13 -3.15
N GLY A 106 4.01 -22.01 -2.23
CA GLY A 106 4.92 -23.02 -1.66
C GLY A 106 5.91 -22.50 -0.61
N LEU A 107 5.94 -21.20 -0.30
CA LEU A 107 6.76 -20.65 0.80
C LEU A 107 6.15 -20.89 2.20
N ALA A 108 4.96 -21.45 2.26
CA ALA A 108 4.31 -21.94 3.47
C ALA A 108 4.60 -23.44 3.64
N ALA A 109 5.86 -23.78 3.96
CA ALA A 109 6.26 -25.09 4.46
C ALA A 109 6.88 -24.94 5.85
#